data_AF-A0A9D2I0W6-F1
#
_entry.id   AF-A0A9D2I0W6-F1
#
_cell.length_a   1.000
_cell.length_b   1.000
_cell.length_c   1.000
_cell.angle_alpha   90.00
_cell.angle_beta   90.00
_cell.angle_gamma   90.00
#
_symmetry.space_group_name_H-M   'P 1'
#
loop_
_entity.id
_entity.type
_entity.pdbx_description
1 polymer ?
#
loop_
_entity_poly.entity_id
_entity_poly.type
_entity_poly.pdbx_seq_one_letter_code
_entity_poly.pdbx_strand_id
1 'polypeptide(L)' 'MEFMEIKRKKERGLSNEEFMDNCKEQFKDAENIVVVGMQPNGDISTYYTQQSSIAVIGMTEVAKAQLIKGIEC' A
#
# COMPACT_ATOMS: atom_id res chain seq x y z
N MET A 1 -0.02 21.63 -0.39
CA MET A 1 -1.07 21.45 -1.42
C MET A 1 -1.15 20.01 -1.91
N GLU A 2 -0.03 19.29 -2.06
CA GLU A 2 -0.01 17.84 -2.41
C GLU A 2 -0.89 16.94 -1.52
N PHE A 3 -0.82 17.12 -0.20
CA PHE A 3 -1.55 16.24 0.73
C PHE A 3 -3.09 16.30 0.55
N MET A 4 -3.62 17.45 0.15
CA MET A 4 -5.05 17.65 -0.09
C MET A 4 -5.48 17.12 -1.46
N GLU A 5 -4.60 17.10 -2.46
CA GLU A 5 -4.86 16.44 -3.75
C GLU A 5 -4.81 14.92 -3.65
N ILE A 6 -3.84 14.38 -2.89
CA ILE A 6 -3.76 12.94 -2.59
C ILE A 6 -5.01 12.50 -1.82
N LYS A 7 -5.49 13.31 -0.87
CA LYS A 7 -6.73 13.05 -0.11
C LYS A 7 -7.99 13.13 -0.99
N ARG A 8 -8.06 14.08 -1.93
CA ARG A 8 -9.18 14.20 -2.90
C ARG A 8 -9.22 13.08 -3.95
N LYS A 9 -8.07 12.57 -4.38
CA LYS A 9 -7.99 11.36 -5.24
C LYS A 9 -8.40 10.09 -4.50
N LYS A 10 -8.17 10.03 -3.19
CA LYS A 10 -8.61 8.94 -2.31
C LYS A 10 -10.14 8.78 -2.28
N GLU A 11 -10.90 9.85 -2.48
CA GLU A 11 -12.38 9.84 -2.49
C GLU A 11 -12.99 9.39 -3.84
N ARG A 12 -12.26 9.51 -4.96
CA ARG A 12 -12.71 9.06 -6.29
C ARG A 12 -12.16 7.69 -6.70
N GLY A 13 -11.12 7.23 -5.99
CA GLY A 13 -10.28 6.11 -6.40
C GLY A 13 -9.28 6.54 -7.48
N LEU A 14 -8.05 6.03 -7.39
CA LEU A 14 -7.09 5.99 -8.50
C LEU A 14 -7.26 4.65 -9.22
N SER A 15 -6.94 4.59 -10.52
CA SER A 15 -6.76 3.28 -11.14
C SER A 15 -5.55 2.56 -10.50
N ASN A 16 -5.54 1.22 -10.53
CA ASN A 16 -4.41 0.46 -10.01
C ASN A 16 -3.10 0.84 -10.74
N GLU A 17 -3.17 1.13 -12.03
CA GLU A 17 -2.03 1.58 -12.83
C GLU A 17 -1.49 2.92 -12.35
N GLU A 18 -2.37 3.92 -12.18
CA GLU A 18 -1.98 5.23 -11.64
C GLU A 18 -1.42 5.13 -10.22
N PHE A 19 -1.98 4.24 -9.39
CA PHE A 19 -1.46 4.00 -8.06
C PHE A 19 -0.02 3.46 -8.09
N MET A 20 0.22 2.41 -8.88
CA MET A 20 1.53 1.79 -9.01
C MET A 20 2.57 2.76 -9.58
N ASP A 21 2.18 3.58 -10.57
CA ASP A 21 3.05 4.58 -11.16
C ASP A 21 3.44 5.71 -10.19
N ASN A 22 2.56 6.07 -9.26
CA ASN A 22 2.88 7.05 -8.22
C ASN A 22 3.76 6.45 -7.11
N CYS A 23 3.54 5.18 -6.77
CA CYS A 23 4.28 4.52 -5.70
C CYS A 23 5.69 4.08 -6.12
N LYS A 24 5.91 3.74 -7.40
CA LYS A 24 7.19 3.18 -7.86
C LYS A 24 8.40 4.06 -7.53
N GLU A 25 8.30 5.39 -7.66
CA GLU A 25 9.42 6.29 -7.37
C GLU A 25 9.73 6.40 -5.88
N GLN A 26 8.73 6.26 -5.01
CA GLN A 26 8.92 6.31 -3.56
C GLN A 26 9.54 5.04 -3.01
N PHE A 27 9.31 3.91 -3.67
CA PHE A 27 9.74 2.60 -3.19
C PHE A 27 10.89 1.98 -3.98
N LYS A 28 11.43 2.65 -5.01
CA LYS A 28 12.53 2.12 -5.83
C LYS A 28 13.78 1.75 -5.04
N ASP A 29 14.06 2.50 -3.97
CA ASP A 29 15.22 2.30 -3.09
C ASP A 29 14.83 1.59 -1.79
N ALA A 30 13.58 1.12 -1.67
CA ALA A 30 13.13 0.41 -0.47
C ALA A 30 13.77 -0.97 -0.39
N GLU A 31 14.25 -1.34 0.81
CA GLU A 31 14.80 -2.67 1.06
C GLU A 31 13.75 -3.77 0.91
N ASN A 32 12.48 -3.43 1.15
CA ASN A 32 11.35 -4.33 1.12
C ASN A 32 10.07 -3.65 0.69
N ILE A 33 9.29 -4.33 -0.15
CA ILE A 33 7.96 -3.91 -0.55
C ILE A 33 7.00 -5.06 -0.29
N VAL A 34 5.83 -4.75 0.26
CA VAL A 34 4.69 -5.67 0.37
C VAL A 34 3.50 -5.03 -0.32
N VAL A 35 2.90 -5.75 -1.27
CA VAL A 35 1.71 -5.32 -2.01
C VAL A 35 0.61 -6.33 -1.73
N VAL A 36 -0.52 -5.84 -1.22
CA VAL A 36 -1.74 -6.63 -0.99
C VAL A 36 -2.81 -6.10 -1.92
N GLY A 37 -3.35 -6.96 -2.78
CA GLY A 37 -4.41 -6.62 -3.72
C GLY A 37 -5.58 -7.58 -3.61
N MET A 38 -6.79 -7.06 -3.83
CA MET A 38 -8.01 -7.86 -3.99
C MET A 38 -8.37 -7.91 -5.47
N GLN A 39 -8.48 -9.12 -6.02
CA GLN A 39 -8.88 -9.33 -7.41
C GLN A 39 -10.39 -9.19 -7.59
N PRO A 40 -10.88 -9.02 -8.84
CA PRO A 40 -12.33 -8.89 -9.09
C PRO A 40 -13.17 -10.09 -8.62
N ASN A 41 -12.56 -11.27 -8.47
CA ASN A 41 -13.22 -12.46 -7.93
C ASN A 41 -13.26 -12.52 -6.39
N GLY A 42 -12.69 -11.52 -5.71
CA GLY A 42 -12.61 -11.43 -4.25
C GLY A 42 -11.36 -12.06 -3.65
N ASP A 43 -10.50 -12.69 -4.46
CA ASP A 43 -9.27 -13.30 -3.95
C ASP A 43 -8.26 -12.23 -3.52
N ILE A 44 -7.65 -12.45 -2.35
CA ILE A 44 -6.59 -11.60 -1.84
C ILE A 44 -5.24 -12.22 -2.23
N SER A 45 -4.42 -11.45 -2.93
CA SER A 45 -3.05 -11.83 -3.29
C SER A 45 -2.05 -10.92 -2.58
N THR A 46 -0.99 -11.51 -2.05
CA THR A 46 0.10 -10.77 -1.40
C THR A 46 1.41 -11.06 -2.13
N TYR A 47 2.10 -10.00 -2.53
CA TYR A 47 3.41 -10.05 -3.19
C TYR A 47 4.42 -9.29 -2.35
N TYR A 48 5.65 -9.80 -2.26
CA TYR A 48 6.73 -9.13 -1.54
C TYR A 48 8.09 -9.45 -2.12
N THR A 49 9.04 -8.53 -1.96
CA THR A 49 10.37 -8.61 -2.60
C THR A 49 11.39 -9.49 -1.86
N GLN A 50 11.29 -9.64 -0.53
CA GLN A 50 12.26 -10.42 0.26
C GLN A 50 11.95 -11.92 0.36
N GLN A 51 12.97 -12.72 0.67
CA GLN A 51 12.80 -14.16 0.95
C GLN A 51 12.20 -14.46 2.32
N SER A 52 12.29 -13.57 3.32
CA SER A 52 11.87 -13.86 4.70
C SER A 52 10.44 -13.42 4.98
N SER A 53 9.60 -14.37 5.37
CA SER A 53 8.21 -14.13 5.77
C SER A 53 8.06 -13.33 7.07
N ILE A 54 9.07 -13.33 7.96
CA ILE A 54 8.99 -12.65 9.27
C ILE A 54 8.99 -11.12 9.11
N ALA A 55 9.89 -10.59 8.26
CA ALA A 55 9.94 -9.15 8.00
C ALA A 55 8.64 -8.64 7.36
N VAL A 56 8.06 -9.44 6.46
CA VAL A 56 6.76 -9.16 5.81
C VAL A 56 5.63 -9.09 6.83
N ILE A 57 5.56 -10.04 7.76
CA ILE A 57 4.57 -10.04 8.85
C ILE A 57 4.72 -8.78 9.71
N GLY A 58 5.94 -8.46 10.14
CA GLY A 58 6.20 -7.26 10.96
C GLY A 58 5.78 -5.96 10.27
N MET A 59 6.10 -5.80 8.97
CA MET A 59 5.66 -4.64 8.20
C MET A 59 4.14 -4.55 8.08
N THR A 60 3.46 -5.70 7.91
CA THR A 60 2.00 -5.75 7.78
C THR A 60 1.29 -5.32 9.06
N GLU A 61 1.81 -5.70 10.23
CA GLU A 61 1.27 -5.25 11.52
C GLU A 61 1.43 -3.74 11.71
N VAL A 62 2.58 -3.17 11.33
CA VAL A 62 2.78 -1.72 11.36
C VAL A 62 1.82 -1.00 10.39
N ALA A 63 1.68 -1.50 9.16
CA ALA A 63 0.78 -0.93 8.16
C ALA A 63 -0.68 -0.94 8.66
N LYS A 64 -1.13 -2.05 9.25
CA LYS A 64 -2.45 -2.17 9.88
C LYS A 64 -2.65 -1.11 10.97
N ALA A 65 -1.69 -0.94 11.88
CA ALA A 65 -1.78 0.06 12.94
C ALA A 65 -1.89 1.49 12.39
N GLN A 66 -1.14 1.82 11.34
CA GLN A 66 -1.21 3.12 10.66
C GLN A 66 -2.58 3.37 10.01
N LEU A 67 -3.16 2.36 9.37
CA LEU A 67 -4.49 2.45 8.78
C LEU A 67 -5.57 2.69 9.84
N ILE A 68 -5.54 1.93 10.94
CA ILE A 68 -6.48 2.10 12.07
C ILE A 68 -6.38 3.51 12.65
N LYS A 69 -5.15 3.97 12.95
CA LYS A 69 -4.93 5.34 13.46
C LYS A 69 -5.45 6.41 12.50
N GLY A 70 -5.38 6.18 11.19
CA GLY A 70 -5.90 7.10 10.18
C GLY A 70 -7.44 7.18 10.12
N ILE A 71 -8.16 6.20 10.69
CA ILE A 71 -9.62 6.18 10.78
C ILE A 71 -10.11 6.91 12.05
N GLU A 72 -9.30 6.89 13.12
CA GLU A 72 -9.63 7.47 14.42
C GLU A 72 -9.36 8.99 14.52
N CYS A 73 -8.91 9.63 13.43
CA CYS A 73 -8.59 11.06 13.35
C CYS A 73 -9.61 11.87 12.54
#